data_AF-E6S870-F1
#
_entry.id   AF-E6S870-F1
#
_cell.length_a   1.000
_cell.length_b   1.000
_cell.length_c   1.000
_cell.angle_alpha   90.00
_cell.angle_beta   90.00
_cell.angle_gamma   90.00
#
_symmetry.space_group_name_H-M   'P 1'
#
loop_
_entity.id
_entity.type
_entity.pdbx_description
1 polymer ?
#
loop_
_entity_poly.entity_id
_entity_poly.type
_entity_poly.pdbx_seq_one_letter_code
_entity_poly.pdbx_strand_id
1 'polypeptide(L)'
;MTGPVDVSALEVDDEDWLGQADWIVGGQAARAARKQGIYAGYVLVLFAAVYGFPLVQALFRTSDRIWLREQLASAGGVLVLAGSVAAILGAGLWAGRFRGPVVPPLPWIDLVVTAPVDRALAVRRWWRFAVVATVFVGAVVGLVLGSGLAFAEVTGVAAIAVATLAGAALGVLGARLWLWGQVRSWPGADRGVSVLWRVPDALRALHAESLRAHSANTSTLAGSALTGNLRTARLAFARPVRRGRTARLRAGRPIRVLVRRDVLGLRRQPATVLAGAGLSTIGALVLVWGLTQPAAPAVALGVGMLPLYLGFGAWAEGLRLQADNVGTPSLIGVAAVPEAVAHLVVPAVLTSGVLGGAAGLAALTTGLPPVALGVLAAVVPSVALLCGGHLLAAFRGAPPTVSGPQGVVLWYLRPGLVVVVLGGVTSYALRGGHGVGSVTATLAICLVVAWGLATVRRLTHLHRAFGAT
;
A
#
# COMPACT_ATOMS: atom_id res chain seq x y z
N MET A 1 68.64 2.26 4.49
CA MET A 1 68.01 1.20 5.30
C MET A 1 66.62 1.67 5.69
N THR A 2 65.63 1.38 4.86
CA THR A 2 64.21 1.56 5.19
C THR A 2 63.75 0.27 5.84
N GLY A 3 63.61 0.27 7.17
CA GLY A 3 63.03 -0.86 7.88
C GLY A 3 61.64 -1.18 7.35
N PRO A 4 61.19 -2.45 7.42
CA PRO A 4 59.82 -2.80 7.07
C PRO A 4 58.89 -1.95 7.94
N VAL A 5 58.06 -1.12 7.29
CA VAL A 5 56.97 -0.41 7.97
C VAL A 5 56.08 -1.49 8.55
N ASP A 6 56.00 -1.52 9.87
CA ASP A 6 55.15 -2.45 10.60
C ASP A 6 53.69 -2.08 10.31
N VAL A 7 53.12 -2.71 9.28
CA VAL A 7 51.76 -2.48 8.81
C VAL A 7 50.72 -2.89 9.87
N SER A 8 51.15 -3.56 10.95
CA SER A 8 50.30 -3.92 12.08
C SER A 8 50.01 -2.77 13.06
N ALA A 9 50.73 -1.64 12.94
CA ALA A 9 50.60 -0.50 13.86
C ALA A 9 49.65 0.63 13.38
N LEU A 10 49.02 0.48 12.23
CA LEU A 10 47.91 1.35 11.83
C LEU A 10 46.60 0.73 12.35
N GLU A 11 46.36 0.85 13.65
CA GLU A 11 44.99 0.78 14.18
C GLU A 11 44.21 1.93 13.56
N VAL A 12 43.60 1.64 12.42
CA VAL A 12 42.74 2.57 11.72
C VAL A 12 41.42 2.63 12.48
N ASP A 13 41.07 3.81 12.99
CA ASP A 13 39.77 4.05 13.59
C ASP A 13 38.68 4.05 12.50
N ASP A 14 37.81 3.05 12.55
CA ASP A 14 36.63 2.92 11.70
C ASP A 14 35.74 4.19 11.74
N GLU A 15 35.68 4.90 12.88
CA GLU A 15 34.87 6.12 13.00
C GLU A 15 35.47 7.28 12.19
N ASP A 16 36.79 7.44 12.18
CA ASP A 16 37.50 8.46 11.40
C ASP A 16 37.35 8.22 9.89
N TRP A 17 37.49 6.97 9.45
CA TRP A 17 37.30 6.59 8.05
C TRP A 17 35.87 6.82 7.57
N LEU A 18 34.88 6.48 8.40
CA LEU A 18 33.48 6.75 8.10
C LEU A 18 33.19 8.26 8.05
N GLY A 19 33.83 9.06 8.91
CA GLY A 19 33.75 10.52 8.89
C GLY A 19 34.25 11.12 7.57
N GLN A 20 35.41 10.65 7.08
CA GLN A 20 35.97 11.05 5.80
C GLN A 20 35.09 10.61 4.62
N ALA A 21 34.59 9.38 4.65
CA ALA A 21 33.67 8.87 3.63
C ALA A 21 32.36 9.68 3.58
N ASP A 22 31.81 10.09 4.73
CA ASP A 22 30.64 10.94 4.82
C ASP A 22 30.86 12.32 4.18
N TRP A 23 32.07 12.87 4.31
CA TRP A 23 32.46 14.12 3.65
C TRP A 23 32.58 13.96 2.13
N ILE A 24 33.27 12.90 1.67
CA ILE A 24 33.56 12.66 0.25
C ILE A 24 32.31 12.23 -0.52
N VAL A 25 31.57 11.24 0.00
CA VAL A 25 30.38 10.67 -0.66
C VAL A 25 29.14 11.54 -0.41
N GLY A 26 29.01 12.08 0.81
CA GLY A 26 27.83 12.82 1.23
C GLY A 26 27.90 14.32 0.95
N GLY A 27 29.06 14.95 1.16
CA GLY A 27 29.29 16.37 0.91
C GLY A 27 28.15 17.31 1.35
N GLN A 28 27.77 18.25 0.48
CA GLN A 28 26.62 19.14 0.71
C GLN A 28 25.27 18.43 0.55
N ALA A 29 25.20 17.37 -0.28
CA ALA A 29 23.97 16.62 -0.55
C ALA A 29 23.42 15.91 0.71
N ALA A 30 24.30 15.36 1.56
CA ALA A 30 23.94 14.75 2.83
C ALA A 30 23.37 15.77 3.83
N ARG A 31 23.87 17.01 3.82
CA ARG A 31 23.30 18.11 4.62
C ARG A 31 21.94 18.54 4.09
N ALA A 32 21.78 18.65 2.78
CA ALA A 32 20.48 18.94 2.15
C ALA A 32 19.43 17.85 2.46
N ALA A 33 19.81 16.58 2.39
CA ALA A 33 18.94 15.45 2.73
C ALA A 33 18.46 15.49 4.19
N ARG A 34 19.31 15.89 5.14
CA ARG A 34 18.91 16.08 6.55
C ARG A 34 17.86 17.19 6.69
N LYS A 35 18.06 18.33 6.03
CA LYS A 35 17.07 19.43 6.02
C LYS A 35 15.74 18.99 5.41
N GLN A 36 15.78 18.23 4.32
CA GLN A 36 14.59 17.66 3.69
C GLN A 36 13.86 16.67 4.60
N GLY A 37 14.60 15.83 5.35
CA GLY A 37 14.00 14.91 6.32
C GLY A 37 13.27 15.63 7.45
N ILE A 38 13.87 16.68 8.02
CA ILE A 38 13.23 17.53 9.04
C ILE A 38 11.99 18.22 8.46
N TYR A 39 12.10 18.79 7.26
CA TYR A 39 10.98 19.41 6.58
C TYR A 39 9.83 18.42 6.33
N ALA A 40 10.13 17.19 5.91
CA ALA A 40 9.12 16.16 5.75
C ALA A 40 8.44 15.80 7.09
N GLY A 41 9.21 15.74 8.18
CA GLY A 41 8.68 15.57 9.53
C GLY A 41 7.74 16.70 9.94
N TYR A 42 8.14 17.95 9.70
CA TYR A 42 7.30 19.13 9.91
C TYR A 42 6.00 19.07 9.12
N VAL A 43 6.07 18.78 7.82
CA VAL A 43 4.89 18.65 6.95
C VAL A 43 3.98 17.52 7.43
N LEU A 44 4.52 16.40 7.90
CA LEU A 44 3.73 15.30 8.43
C LEU A 44 2.96 15.71 9.70
N VAL A 45 3.59 16.44 10.62
CA VAL A 45 2.91 16.95 11.83
C VAL A 45 1.83 17.94 11.45
N LEU A 46 2.12 18.87 10.54
CA LEU A 46 1.14 19.83 10.06
C LEU A 46 -0.06 19.11 9.41
N PHE A 47 0.20 18.11 8.57
CA PHE A 47 -0.85 17.32 7.93
C PHE A 47 -1.66 16.52 8.97
N ALA A 48 -0.99 15.91 9.95
CA ALA A 48 -1.65 15.20 11.03
C ALA A 48 -2.53 16.13 11.88
N ALA A 49 -2.09 17.35 12.16
CA ALA A 49 -2.85 18.33 12.92
C ALA A 49 -4.03 18.91 12.12
N VAL A 50 -3.81 19.27 10.85
CA VAL A 50 -4.81 19.96 10.01
C VAL A 50 -5.84 18.99 9.42
N TYR A 51 -5.45 17.77 9.09
CA TYR A 51 -6.33 16.79 8.43
C TYR A 51 -6.55 15.53 9.26
N GLY A 52 -5.48 14.97 9.83
CA GLY A 52 -5.55 13.72 10.59
C GLY A 52 -6.45 13.82 11.82
N PHE A 53 -6.20 14.81 12.67
CA PHE A 53 -6.96 15.03 13.90
C PHE A 53 -8.43 15.36 13.62
N PRO A 54 -8.79 16.31 12.74
CA PRO A 54 -10.19 16.56 12.41
C PRO A 54 -10.91 15.35 11.80
N LEU A 55 -10.23 14.56 10.98
CA LEU A 55 -10.82 13.34 10.41
C LEU A 55 -11.14 12.31 11.51
N VAL A 56 -10.19 12.05 12.41
CA VAL A 56 -10.39 11.12 13.53
C VAL A 56 -11.43 11.65 14.52
N GLN A 57 -11.42 12.96 14.78
CA GLN A 57 -12.44 13.62 15.59
C GLN A 57 -13.84 13.47 14.96
N ALA A 58 -13.98 13.71 13.66
CA ALA A 58 -15.24 13.52 12.94
C ALA A 58 -15.70 12.06 12.99
N LEU A 59 -14.77 11.11 12.84
CA LEU A 59 -15.05 9.68 12.95
C LEU A 59 -15.62 9.34 14.32
N PHE A 60 -15.03 9.82 15.42
CA PHE A 60 -15.53 9.52 16.76
C PHE A 60 -16.77 10.32 17.16
N ARG A 61 -16.90 11.59 16.72
CA ARG A 61 -18.11 12.41 16.97
C ARG A 61 -19.36 11.85 16.31
N THR A 62 -19.21 11.16 15.18
CA THR A 62 -20.32 10.54 14.44
C THR A 62 -20.62 9.11 14.91
N SER A 63 -19.88 8.60 15.89
CA SER A 63 -20.15 7.32 16.55
C SER A 63 -20.85 7.53 17.88
N ASP A 64 -21.66 6.56 18.29
CA ASP A 64 -22.16 6.52 19.66
C ASP A 64 -20.99 6.25 20.62
N ARG A 65 -20.75 7.22 21.52
CA ARG A 65 -19.67 7.19 22.51
C ARG A 65 -19.80 6.02 23.47
N ILE A 66 -21.01 5.70 23.93
CA ILE A 66 -21.25 4.62 24.91
C ILE A 66 -20.93 3.30 24.23
N TRP A 67 -21.53 3.07 23.06
CA TRP A 67 -21.27 1.89 22.26
C TRP A 67 -19.78 1.73 21.94
N LEU A 68 -19.09 2.80 21.53
CA LEU A 68 -17.67 2.75 21.20
C LEU A 68 -16.82 2.39 22.43
N ARG A 69 -17.14 2.93 23.61
CA ARG A 69 -16.46 2.60 24.86
C ARG A 69 -16.66 1.13 25.23
N GLU A 70 -17.88 0.61 25.09
CA GLU A 70 -18.19 -0.81 25.32
C GLU A 70 -17.43 -1.71 24.35
N GLN A 71 -17.37 -1.36 23.06
CA GLN A 71 -16.62 -2.13 22.06
C GLN A 71 -15.13 -2.11 22.33
N LEU A 72 -14.54 -0.96 22.69
CA LEU A 72 -13.12 -0.87 23.04
C LEU A 72 -12.76 -1.68 24.29
N ALA A 73 -13.70 -1.81 25.24
CA ALA A 73 -13.55 -2.65 26.43
C ALA A 73 -13.88 -4.13 26.19
N SER A 74 -14.57 -4.45 25.09
CA SER A 74 -14.98 -5.82 24.78
C SER A 74 -13.81 -6.70 24.34
N ALA A 75 -13.89 -8.00 24.61
CA ALA A 75 -12.93 -8.98 24.12
C ALA A 75 -12.81 -8.95 22.58
N GLY A 76 -13.93 -8.73 21.88
CA GLY A 76 -13.95 -8.61 20.42
C GLY A 76 -13.14 -7.41 19.91
N GLY A 77 -13.34 -6.22 20.51
CA GLY A 77 -12.57 -5.02 20.18
C GLY A 77 -11.08 -5.17 20.44
N VAL A 78 -10.70 -5.80 21.56
CA VAL A 78 -9.29 -6.11 21.86
C VAL A 78 -8.69 -7.07 20.82
N LEU A 79 -9.42 -8.12 20.43
CA LEU A 79 -8.97 -9.06 19.39
C LEU A 79 -8.81 -8.37 18.02
N VAL A 80 -9.74 -7.49 17.64
CA VAL A 80 -9.66 -6.72 16.40
C VAL A 80 -8.47 -5.76 16.42
N LEU A 81 -8.24 -5.07 17.54
CA LEU A 81 -7.08 -4.19 17.71
C LEU A 81 -5.77 -4.99 17.62
N ALA A 82 -5.65 -6.07 18.38
CA ALA A 82 -4.47 -6.94 18.38
C ALA A 82 -4.21 -7.54 16.99
N GLY A 83 -5.26 -8.01 16.31
CA GLY A 83 -5.19 -8.52 14.95
C GLY A 83 -4.75 -7.44 13.94
N SER A 84 -5.26 -6.22 14.08
CA SER A 84 -4.88 -5.08 13.22
C SER A 84 -3.41 -4.69 13.42
N VAL A 85 -2.96 -4.62 14.67
CA VAL A 85 -1.55 -4.37 15.01
C VAL A 85 -0.66 -5.49 14.46
N ALA A 86 -1.02 -6.75 14.67
CA ALA A 86 -0.28 -7.90 14.14
C ALA A 86 -0.22 -7.89 12.61
N ALA A 87 -1.31 -7.50 11.93
CA ALA A 87 -1.34 -7.38 10.48
C ALA A 87 -0.42 -6.27 9.97
N ILE A 88 -0.41 -5.09 10.62
CA ILE A 88 0.49 -3.98 10.26
C ILE A 88 1.96 -4.38 10.46
N LEU A 89 2.28 -4.98 11.60
CA LEU A 89 3.62 -5.45 11.91
C LEU A 89 4.07 -6.58 10.95
N GLY A 90 3.18 -7.52 10.64
CA GLY A 90 3.39 -8.58 9.65
C GLY A 90 3.59 -8.03 8.24
N ALA A 91 2.87 -6.97 7.86
CA ALA A 91 3.07 -6.26 6.60
C ALA A 91 4.44 -5.57 6.55
N GLY A 92 4.90 -4.96 7.65
CA GLY A 92 6.24 -4.40 7.77
C GLY A 92 7.33 -5.47 7.62
N LEU A 93 7.18 -6.61 8.29
CA LEU A 93 8.06 -7.77 8.14
C LEU A 93 8.11 -8.26 6.68
N TRP A 94 6.95 -8.38 6.03
CA TRP A 94 6.86 -8.83 4.64
C TRP A 94 7.47 -7.81 3.68
N ALA A 95 7.19 -6.53 3.87
CA ALA A 95 7.74 -5.43 3.07
C ALA A 95 9.27 -5.39 3.16
N GLY A 96 9.84 -5.68 4.35
CA GLY A 96 11.28 -5.74 4.57
C GLY A 96 12.01 -6.69 3.64
N ARG A 97 11.33 -7.75 3.18
CA ARG A 97 11.93 -8.71 2.24
C ARG A 97 12.20 -8.14 0.84
N PHE A 98 11.56 -7.03 0.50
CA PHE A 98 11.62 -6.40 -0.82
C PHE A 98 12.20 -4.99 -0.76
N ARG A 99 11.90 -4.29 0.33
CA ARG A 99 12.37 -2.95 0.63
C ARG A 99 12.61 -2.85 2.11
N GLY A 100 13.80 -3.17 2.57
CA GLY A 100 14.18 -3.00 3.96
C GLY A 100 14.33 -1.55 4.42
N PRO A 101 14.41 -1.33 5.75
CA PRO A 101 14.60 0.00 6.33
C PRO A 101 16.00 0.58 6.08
N VAL A 102 17.00 -0.27 5.86
CA VAL A 102 18.39 0.15 5.69
C VAL A 102 18.72 0.17 4.19
N VAL A 103 18.66 1.35 3.59
CA VAL A 103 18.93 1.55 2.15
C VAL A 103 19.92 2.71 1.96
N PRO A 104 21.23 2.46 2.12
CA PRO A 104 22.27 3.43 1.76
C PRO A 104 22.22 3.72 0.24
N PRO A 105 22.69 4.89 -0.22
CA PRO A 105 22.79 5.17 -1.65
C PRO A 105 23.86 4.28 -2.31
N LEU A 106 23.71 3.97 -3.60
CA LEU A 106 24.63 3.08 -4.34
C LEU A 106 26.12 3.42 -4.15
N PRO A 107 26.56 4.70 -4.26
CA PRO A 107 27.97 5.03 -4.03
C PRO A 107 28.48 4.64 -2.63
N TRP A 108 27.64 4.75 -1.60
CA TRP A 108 28.00 4.33 -0.24
C TRP A 108 28.15 2.81 -0.15
N ILE A 109 27.28 2.07 -0.85
CA ILE A 109 27.35 0.61 -0.85
C ILE A 109 28.63 0.14 -1.54
N ASP A 110 28.97 0.73 -2.68
CA ASP A 110 30.09 0.28 -3.49
C ASP A 110 31.47 0.74 -2.96
N LEU A 111 31.52 1.86 -2.21
CA LEU A 111 32.77 2.42 -1.69
C LEU A 111 33.00 2.12 -0.21
N VAL A 112 31.95 2.04 0.62
CA VAL A 112 32.07 1.95 2.08
C VAL A 112 31.62 0.59 2.62
N VAL A 113 30.48 0.05 2.15
CA VAL A 113 29.95 -1.23 2.67
C VAL A 113 30.78 -2.45 2.22
N THR A 114 31.50 -2.31 1.11
CA THR A 114 32.44 -3.29 0.55
C THR A 114 33.85 -3.19 1.15
N ALA A 115 34.17 -2.09 1.84
CA ALA A 115 35.45 -1.89 2.51
C ALA A 115 35.56 -2.79 3.76
N PRO A 116 36.78 -3.04 4.28
CA PRO A 116 37.00 -3.88 5.47
C PRO A 116 36.63 -3.16 6.79
N VAL A 117 35.52 -2.42 6.82
CA VAL A 117 34.97 -1.70 7.99
C VAL A 117 33.83 -2.52 8.59
N ASP A 118 33.60 -2.46 9.92
CA ASP A 118 32.44 -3.15 10.51
C ASP A 118 31.14 -2.67 9.85
N ARG A 119 30.43 -3.59 9.21
CA ARG A 119 29.18 -3.32 8.51
C ARG A 119 28.13 -2.70 9.44
N ALA A 120 28.10 -3.08 10.71
CA ALA A 120 27.18 -2.48 11.67
C ALA A 120 27.37 -0.96 11.79
N LEU A 121 28.61 -0.49 11.77
CA LEU A 121 28.97 0.93 11.81
C LEU A 121 28.65 1.60 10.48
N ALA A 122 29.06 0.99 9.36
CA ALA A 122 28.88 1.54 8.01
C ALA A 122 27.41 1.83 7.65
N VAL A 123 26.45 1.05 8.17
CA VAL A 123 25.01 1.25 7.90
C VAL A 123 24.22 1.81 9.09
N ARG A 124 24.87 2.04 10.24
CA ARG A 124 24.23 2.49 11.50
C ARG A 124 23.39 3.74 11.31
N ARG A 125 23.90 4.68 10.52
CA ARG A 125 23.24 5.96 10.23
C ARG A 125 21.88 5.76 9.55
N TRP A 126 21.81 4.91 8.53
CA TRP A 126 20.58 4.65 7.78
C TRP A 126 19.56 3.90 8.63
N TRP A 127 20.02 2.97 9.46
CA TRP A 127 19.18 2.31 10.45
C TRP A 127 18.58 3.31 11.46
N ARG A 128 19.39 4.23 12.01
CA ARG A 128 18.92 5.26 12.95
C ARG A 128 17.83 6.14 12.33
N PHE A 129 18.01 6.55 11.07
CA PHE A 129 16.96 7.32 10.38
C PHE A 129 15.65 6.53 10.25
N ALA A 130 15.71 5.24 9.89
CA ALA A 130 14.52 4.41 9.79
C ALA A 130 13.82 4.23 11.15
N VAL A 131 14.58 4.01 12.23
CA VAL A 131 14.03 3.91 13.59
C VAL A 131 13.40 5.22 14.01
N VAL A 132 14.10 6.35 13.86
CA VAL A 132 13.54 7.67 14.23
C VAL A 132 12.27 7.95 13.42
N ALA A 133 12.27 7.68 12.12
CA ALA A 133 11.10 7.90 11.27
C ALA A 133 9.90 7.04 11.69
N THR A 134 10.11 5.75 11.96
CA THR A 134 9.04 4.83 12.37
C THR A 134 8.52 5.13 13.77
N VAL A 135 9.39 5.47 14.72
CA VAL A 135 9.01 5.92 16.07
C VAL A 135 8.20 7.22 15.99
N PHE A 136 8.68 8.18 15.21
CA PHE A 136 8.00 9.46 15.02
C PHE A 136 6.61 9.29 14.39
N VAL A 137 6.51 8.53 13.30
CA VAL A 137 5.23 8.22 12.64
C VAL A 137 4.30 7.49 13.62
N GLY A 138 4.81 6.48 14.33
CA GLY A 138 4.04 5.75 15.34
C GLY A 138 3.52 6.66 16.45
N ALA A 139 4.36 7.56 16.97
CA ALA A 139 3.99 8.54 17.99
C ALA A 139 2.92 9.51 17.47
N VAL A 140 3.05 10.03 16.25
CA VAL A 140 2.06 10.92 15.62
C VAL A 140 0.73 10.20 15.42
N VAL A 141 0.72 8.96 14.94
CA VAL A 141 -0.51 8.16 14.80
C VAL A 141 -1.17 7.93 16.16
N GLY A 142 -0.39 7.54 17.17
CA GLY A 142 -0.87 7.37 18.54
C GLY A 142 -1.43 8.66 19.13
N LEU A 143 -0.74 9.79 18.92
CA LEU A 143 -1.20 11.12 19.33
C LEU A 143 -2.54 11.46 18.68
N VAL A 144 -2.67 11.31 17.37
CA VAL A 144 -3.91 11.63 16.64
C VAL A 144 -5.08 10.76 17.10
N LEU A 145 -4.87 9.45 17.23
CA LEU A 145 -5.91 8.52 17.70
C LEU A 145 -6.30 8.77 19.17
N GLY A 146 -5.31 8.93 20.06
CA GLY A 146 -5.54 9.21 21.48
C GLY A 146 -6.22 10.56 21.71
N SER A 147 -5.79 11.60 20.98
CA SER A 147 -6.41 12.92 21.04
C SER A 147 -7.85 12.87 20.52
N GLY A 148 -8.10 12.13 19.44
CA GLY A 148 -9.44 11.91 18.92
C GLY A 148 -10.36 11.23 19.93
N LEU A 149 -9.91 10.16 20.58
CA LEU A 149 -10.69 9.44 21.60
C LEU A 149 -10.94 10.27 22.85
N ALA A 150 -9.94 11.03 23.31
CA ALA A 150 -10.08 11.92 24.45
C ALA A 150 -11.02 13.08 24.14
N PHE A 151 -10.91 13.66 22.93
CA PHE A 151 -11.76 14.76 22.48
C PHE A 151 -13.23 14.31 22.31
N ALA A 152 -13.46 13.10 21.79
CA ALA A 152 -14.79 12.50 21.73
C ALA A 152 -15.29 12.01 23.10
N GLU A 153 -14.51 12.28 24.15
CA GLU A 153 -14.75 11.92 25.55
C GLU A 153 -14.90 10.40 25.79
N VAL A 154 -14.56 9.55 24.80
CA VAL A 154 -14.58 8.08 24.93
C VAL A 154 -13.61 7.62 26.02
N THR A 155 -12.49 8.35 26.15
CA THR A 155 -11.42 8.11 27.12
C THR A 155 -11.00 9.43 27.77
N GLY A 156 -10.19 9.38 28.83
CA GLY A 156 -9.64 10.58 29.49
C GLY A 156 -8.39 11.14 28.79
N VAL A 157 -7.95 12.33 29.19
CA VAL A 157 -6.75 13.02 28.65
C VAL A 157 -5.49 12.16 28.78
N ALA A 158 -5.39 11.31 29.80
CA ALA A 158 -4.28 10.36 29.97
C ALA A 158 -4.13 9.39 28.77
N ALA A 159 -5.21 9.09 28.05
CA ALA A 159 -5.19 8.23 26.87
C ALA A 159 -4.33 8.82 25.74
N ILE A 160 -4.17 10.15 25.68
CA ILE A 160 -3.30 10.81 24.72
C ILE A 160 -1.86 10.34 24.93
N ALA A 161 -1.35 10.50 26.16
CA ALA A 161 0.02 10.09 26.49
C ALA A 161 0.22 8.57 26.30
N VAL A 162 -0.72 7.75 26.76
CA VAL A 162 -0.65 6.29 26.61
C VAL A 162 -0.65 5.88 25.14
N ALA A 163 -1.53 6.43 24.30
CA ALA A 163 -1.60 6.10 22.88
C ALA A 163 -0.36 6.57 22.12
N THR A 164 0.19 7.76 22.43
CA THR A 164 1.44 8.25 21.85
C THR A 164 2.62 7.33 22.20
N LEU A 165 2.76 6.93 23.47
CA LEU A 165 3.82 6.01 23.91
C LEU A 165 3.67 4.62 23.30
N ALA A 166 2.44 4.08 23.26
CA ALA A 166 2.15 2.81 22.62
C ALA A 166 2.45 2.86 21.11
N GLY A 167 2.06 3.95 20.43
CA GLY A 167 2.38 4.18 19.03
C GLY A 167 3.88 4.25 18.77
N ALA A 168 4.64 4.95 19.61
CA ALA A 168 6.10 5.00 19.55
C ALA A 168 6.73 3.61 19.74
N ALA A 169 6.26 2.83 20.72
CA ALA A 169 6.71 1.47 20.97
C ALA A 169 6.42 0.53 19.80
N LEU A 170 5.23 0.65 19.20
CA LEU A 170 4.88 -0.06 17.96
C LEU A 170 5.75 0.37 16.78
N GLY A 171 6.16 1.65 16.72
CA GLY A 171 7.15 2.15 15.77
C GLY A 171 8.49 1.45 15.90
N VAL A 172 9.01 1.30 17.13
CA VAL A 172 10.26 0.55 17.40
C VAL A 172 10.13 -0.92 16.96
N LEU A 173 9.04 -1.58 17.35
CA LEU A 173 8.80 -2.97 17.00
C LEU A 173 8.65 -3.15 15.48
N GLY A 174 7.93 -2.24 14.82
CA GLY A 174 7.78 -2.19 13.38
C GLY A 174 9.11 -2.04 12.67
N ALA A 175 9.98 -1.13 13.11
CA ALA A 175 11.33 -0.95 12.57
C ALA A 175 12.16 -2.24 12.65
N ARG A 176 12.12 -2.91 13.82
CA ARG A 176 12.86 -4.16 14.06
C ARG A 176 12.36 -5.29 13.19
N LEU A 177 11.04 -5.48 13.11
CA LEU A 177 10.45 -6.50 12.24
C LEU A 177 10.74 -6.21 10.76
N TRP A 178 10.74 -4.94 10.39
CA TRP A 178 11.07 -4.50 9.04
C TRP A 178 12.54 -4.81 8.68
N LEU A 179 13.48 -4.56 9.60
CA LEU A 179 14.90 -4.94 9.46
C LEU A 179 15.06 -6.46 9.41
N TRP A 180 14.38 -7.18 10.29
CA TRP A 180 14.43 -8.65 10.30
C TRP A 180 13.91 -9.24 8.99
N GLY A 181 12.89 -8.62 8.38
CA GLY A 181 12.44 -8.95 7.03
C GLY A 181 13.52 -8.74 5.97
N GLN A 182 14.29 -7.66 6.08
CA GLN A 182 15.41 -7.36 5.19
C GLN A 182 16.53 -8.39 5.32
N VAL A 183 16.96 -8.72 6.54
CA VAL A 183 18.01 -9.72 6.78
C VAL A 183 17.59 -11.08 6.23
N ARG A 184 16.34 -11.49 6.45
CA ARG A 184 15.80 -12.77 5.95
C ARG A 184 15.57 -12.83 4.44
N SER A 185 15.71 -11.71 3.73
CA SER A 185 15.57 -11.70 2.27
C SER A 185 16.69 -12.45 1.55
N TRP A 186 17.87 -12.58 2.19
CA TRP A 186 19.05 -13.22 1.62
C TRP A 186 19.43 -14.53 2.35
N PRO A 187 19.92 -15.58 1.66
CA PRO A 187 20.52 -16.79 2.28
C PRO A 187 21.65 -16.45 3.25
N GLY A 188 21.58 -16.90 4.51
CA GLY A 188 22.60 -16.62 5.52
C GLY A 188 22.40 -17.47 6.78
N ALA A 189 23.46 -17.60 7.59
CA ALA A 189 23.50 -18.45 8.79
C ALA A 189 22.58 -17.91 9.91
N ASP A 190 22.57 -16.60 10.13
CA ASP A 190 21.80 -15.98 11.21
C ASP A 190 20.44 -15.44 10.74
N ARG A 191 19.39 -16.23 11.00
CA ARG A 191 17.98 -15.88 10.70
C ARG A 191 17.06 -16.00 11.91
N GLY A 192 17.63 -16.30 13.08
CA GLY A 192 16.90 -16.50 14.32
C GLY A 192 16.12 -15.26 14.75
N VAL A 193 15.14 -15.47 15.63
CA VAL A 193 14.39 -14.36 16.26
C VAL A 193 15.30 -13.54 17.18
N SER A 194 16.42 -14.09 17.63
CA SER A 194 17.46 -13.37 18.39
C SER A 194 17.99 -12.12 17.65
N VAL A 195 18.10 -12.19 16.33
CA VAL A 195 18.56 -11.10 15.45
C VAL A 195 17.59 -9.90 15.50
N LEU A 196 16.32 -10.12 15.83
CA LEU A 196 15.33 -9.03 15.98
C LEU A 196 15.73 -8.03 17.08
N TRP A 197 16.39 -8.54 18.13
CA TRP A 197 16.74 -7.77 19.32
C TRP A 197 18.21 -7.34 19.31
N ARG A 198 19.09 -8.13 18.69
CA ARG A 198 20.51 -7.81 18.51
C ARG A 198 20.73 -7.03 17.22
N VAL A 199 20.40 -5.74 17.26
CA VAL A 199 20.51 -4.83 16.11
C VAL A 199 21.90 -4.86 15.47
N PRO A 200 23.04 -4.79 16.20
CA PRO A 200 24.36 -4.84 15.57
C PRO A 200 24.56 -6.10 14.71
N ASP A 201 24.15 -7.26 15.23
CA ASP A 201 24.26 -8.54 14.52
C ASP A 201 23.35 -8.55 13.28
N ALA A 202 22.14 -7.98 13.39
CA ALA A 202 21.24 -7.82 12.25
C ALA A 202 21.84 -6.95 11.14
N LEU A 203 22.53 -5.86 11.51
CA LEU A 203 23.18 -4.97 10.54
C LEU A 203 24.39 -5.65 9.88
N ARG A 204 25.17 -6.45 10.62
CA ARG A 204 26.27 -7.25 10.05
C ARG A 204 25.77 -8.32 9.08
N ALA A 205 24.61 -8.91 9.38
CA ALA A 205 23.97 -9.92 8.54
C ALA A 205 23.37 -9.34 7.23
N LEU A 206 23.31 -8.02 7.05
CA LEU A 206 22.90 -7.41 5.78
C LEU A 206 23.93 -7.71 4.69
N HIS A 207 23.49 -8.24 3.56
CA HIS A 207 24.38 -8.62 2.47
C HIS A 207 24.54 -7.48 1.45
N ALA A 208 25.74 -7.23 0.94
CA ALA A 208 26.03 -6.10 0.05
C ALA A 208 25.19 -6.15 -1.24
N GLU A 209 25.05 -7.33 -1.85
CA GLU A 209 24.26 -7.57 -3.06
C GLU A 209 22.77 -7.31 -2.79
N SER A 210 22.30 -7.68 -1.59
CA SER A 210 20.94 -7.36 -1.16
C SER A 210 20.77 -5.85 -1.06
N LEU A 211 21.71 -5.12 -0.44
CA LEU A 211 21.65 -3.66 -0.33
C LEU A 211 21.68 -2.98 -1.70
N ARG A 212 22.53 -3.45 -2.63
CA ARG A 212 22.55 -2.97 -4.02
C ARG A 212 21.21 -3.16 -4.70
N ALA A 213 20.62 -4.35 -4.61
CA ALA A 213 19.31 -4.62 -5.19
C ALA A 213 18.21 -3.72 -4.59
N HIS A 214 18.23 -3.52 -3.27
CA HIS A 214 17.29 -2.65 -2.57
C HIS A 214 17.44 -1.17 -2.99
N SER A 215 18.67 -0.69 -3.12
CA SER A 215 18.96 0.67 -3.58
C SER A 215 18.57 0.86 -5.05
N ALA A 216 18.95 -0.07 -5.94
CA ALA A 216 18.59 -0.03 -7.35
C ALA A 216 17.07 -0.02 -7.53
N ASN A 217 16.34 -0.92 -6.86
CA ASN A 217 14.88 -0.96 -6.90
C ASN A 217 14.24 0.35 -6.40
N THR A 218 14.80 0.95 -5.35
CA THR A 218 14.32 2.24 -4.81
C THR A 218 14.55 3.38 -5.81
N SER A 219 15.72 3.44 -6.45
CA SER A 219 16.03 4.43 -7.48
C SER A 219 15.16 4.25 -8.73
N THR A 220 14.93 3.00 -9.18
CA THR A 220 14.05 2.70 -10.31
C THR A 220 12.61 3.12 -10.01
N LEU A 221 12.11 2.89 -8.79
CA LEU A 221 10.79 3.38 -8.36
C LEU A 221 10.71 4.90 -8.39
N ALA A 222 11.68 5.58 -7.80
CA ALA A 222 11.71 7.03 -7.76
C ALA A 222 11.73 7.62 -9.18
N GLY A 223 12.62 7.11 -10.04
CA GLY A 223 12.71 7.53 -11.45
C GLY A 223 11.44 7.22 -12.24
N SER A 224 10.85 6.04 -12.04
CA SER A 224 9.59 5.64 -12.69
C SER A 224 8.40 6.48 -12.21
N ALA A 225 8.36 6.85 -10.93
CA ALA A 225 7.36 7.77 -10.41
C ALA A 225 7.51 9.16 -11.04
N LEU A 226 8.73 9.72 -11.06
CA LEU A 226 9.02 11.04 -11.62
C LEU A 226 8.76 11.13 -13.13
N THR A 227 9.01 10.05 -13.87
CA THR A 227 8.78 9.97 -15.32
C THR A 227 7.37 9.50 -15.69
N GLY A 228 6.56 9.09 -14.70
CA GLY A 228 5.27 8.44 -14.90
C GLY A 228 5.33 7.09 -15.62
N ASN A 229 6.52 6.51 -15.81
CA ASN A 229 6.70 5.21 -16.46
C ASN A 229 6.54 4.06 -15.45
N LEU A 230 5.29 3.75 -15.11
CA LEU A 230 4.99 2.66 -14.18
C LEU A 230 5.27 1.27 -14.71
N ARG A 231 5.35 1.11 -16.03
CA ARG A 231 5.73 -0.17 -16.63
C ARG A 231 7.11 -0.57 -16.16
N THR A 232 8.05 0.37 -16.15
CA THR A 232 9.42 0.15 -15.64
C THR A 232 9.41 -0.18 -14.15
N ALA A 233 8.67 0.57 -13.32
CA ALA A 233 8.49 0.24 -11.91
C ALA A 233 7.97 -1.19 -11.74
N ARG A 234 6.88 -1.57 -12.44
CA ARG A 234 6.28 -2.89 -12.29
C ARG A 234 7.22 -4.01 -12.73
N LEU A 235 7.95 -3.85 -13.83
CA LEU A 235 8.90 -4.84 -14.31
C LEU A 235 10.05 -5.05 -13.32
N ALA A 236 10.49 -4.01 -12.60
CA ALA A 236 11.49 -4.14 -11.54
C ALA A 236 11.01 -5.00 -10.36
N PHE A 237 9.70 -4.99 -10.05
CA PHE A 237 9.11 -5.85 -8.99
C PHE A 237 8.45 -7.11 -9.51
N ALA A 238 8.48 -7.37 -10.82
CA ALA A 238 7.85 -8.54 -11.39
C ALA A 238 8.55 -9.80 -10.86
N ARG A 239 7.80 -10.62 -10.10
CA ARG A 239 8.35 -11.84 -9.54
C ARG A 239 8.50 -12.90 -10.62
N PRO A 240 9.60 -13.65 -10.64
CA PRO A 240 9.70 -14.84 -11.47
C PRO A 240 8.53 -15.78 -11.20
N VAL A 241 7.86 -16.23 -12.26
CA VAL A 241 6.78 -17.21 -12.14
C VAL A 241 7.39 -18.56 -11.75
N ARG A 242 7.24 -18.94 -10.47
CA ARG A 242 7.77 -20.21 -9.93
C ARG A 242 6.75 -21.35 -9.92
N ARG A 243 5.45 -21.05 -9.87
CA ARG A 243 4.37 -22.05 -9.83
C ARG A 243 3.62 -22.11 -11.16
N GLY A 244 3.00 -23.25 -11.47
CA GLY A 244 2.09 -23.38 -12.63
C GLY A 244 2.73 -23.13 -13.99
N ARG A 245 4.06 -23.36 -14.12
CA ARG A 245 4.81 -23.17 -15.37
C ARG A 245 4.38 -24.16 -16.46
N THR A 246 3.97 -25.36 -16.06
CA THR A 246 3.51 -26.44 -16.96
C THR A 246 2.05 -26.27 -17.39
N ALA A 247 1.26 -25.48 -16.66
CA ALA A 247 -0.13 -25.23 -17.02
C ALA A 247 -0.20 -24.33 -18.26
N ARG A 248 -0.79 -24.85 -19.34
CA ARG A 248 -0.96 -24.15 -20.62
C ARG A 248 -2.38 -23.59 -20.76
N LEU A 249 -2.50 -22.47 -21.45
CA LEU A 249 -3.79 -21.95 -21.87
C LEU A 249 -4.34 -22.81 -23.01
N ARG A 250 -5.59 -23.23 -22.91
CA ARG A 250 -6.29 -23.94 -23.97
C ARG A 250 -6.98 -22.94 -24.88
N ALA A 251 -6.96 -23.21 -26.19
CA ALA A 251 -7.71 -22.45 -27.18
C ALA A 251 -9.21 -22.40 -26.84
N GLY A 252 -9.89 -21.36 -27.32
CA GLY A 252 -11.31 -21.16 -27.08
C GLY A 252 -11.77 -19.76 -27.51
N ARG A 253 -13.00 -19.41 -27.16
CA ARG A 253 -13.56 -18.07 -27.46
C ARG A 253 -12.72 -16.97 -26.82
N PRO A 254 -12.53 -15.81 -27.49
CA PRO A 254 -11.55 -14.80 -27.07
C PRO A 254 -11.71 -14.34 -25.61
N ILE A 255 -12.92 -13.94 -25.21
CA ILE A 255 -13.21 -13.49 -23.84
C ILE A 255 -12.93 -14.61 -22.82
N ARG A 256 -13.35 -15.85 -23.12
CA ARG A 256 -13.12 -17.00 -22.23
C ARG A 256 -11.63 -17.30 -22.06
N VAL A 257 -10.84 -17.12 -23.11
CA VAL A 257 -9.38 -17.30 -23.06
C VAL A 257 -8.73 -16.21 -22.21
N LEU A 258 -9.16 -14.95 -22.33
CA LEU A 258 -8.68 -13.84 -21.50
C LEU A 258 -8.99 -14.06 -20.01
N VAL A 259 -10.22 -14.46 -19.68
CA VAL A 259 -10.59 -14.78 -18.29
C VAL A 259 -9.76 -15.96 -17.76
N ARG A 260 -9.56 -17.02 -18.56
CA ARG A 260 -8.69 -18.15 -18.18
C ARG A 260 -7.23 -17.74 -18.01
N ARG A 261 -6.73 -16.81 -18.82
CA ARG A 261 -5.39 -16.23 -18.69
C ARG A 261 -5.22 -15.54 -17.35
N ASP A 262 -6.19 -14.73 -16.93
CA ASP A 262 -6.13 -14.03 -15.66
C ASP A 262 -6.19 -14.98 -14.47
N VAL A 263 -7.09 -15.97 -14.50
CA VAL A 263 -7.15 -17.03 -13.49
C VAL A 263 -5.83 -17.80 -13.42
N LEU A 264 -5.21 -18.13 -14.56
CA LEU A 264 -3.91 -18.77 -14.61
C LEU A 264 -2.80 -17.87 -14.04
N GLY A 265 -2.85 -16.56 -14.34
CA GLY A 265 -1.94 -15.56 -13.78
C GLY A 265 -2.00 -15.52 -12.25
N LEU A 266 -3.21 -15.50 -11.69
CA LEU A 266 -3.44 -15.56 -10.24
C LEU A 266 -2.94 -16.87 -9.62
N ARG A 267 -3.20 -18.02 -10.25
CA ARG A 267 -2.67 -19.33 -9.80
C ARG A 267 -1.15 -19.37 -9.78
N ARG A 268 -0.49 -18.65 -10.70
CA ARG A 268 0.97 -18.53 -10.79
C ARG A 268 1.55 -17.58 -9.73
N GLN A 269 0.73 -16.68 -9.19
CA GLN A 269 1.12 -15.66 -8.20
C GLN A 269 0.23 -15.76 -6.94
N PRO A 270 0.37 -16.79 -6.10
CA PRO A 270 -0.48 -16.98 -4.92
C PRO A 270 -0.43 -15.80 -3.94
N ALA A 271 0.68 -15.06 -3.89
CA ALA A 271 0.80 -13.88 -3.05
C ALA A 271 -0.16 -12.75 -3.46
N THR A 272 -0.44 -12.57 -4.75
CA THR A 272 -1.41 -11.54 -5.21
C THR A 272 -2.85 -11.99 -4.92
N VAL A 273 -3.12 -13.29 -5.01
CA VAL A 273 -4.41 -13.86 -4.57
C VAL A 273 -4.64 -13.59 -3.10
N LEU A 274 -3.67 -13.92 -2.24
CA LEU A 274 -3.77 -13.72 -0.79
C LEU A 274 -3.85 -12.24 -0.40
N ALA A 275 -3.04 -11.38 -1.02
CA ALA A 275 -3.10 -9.94 -0.78
C ALA A 275 -4.45 -9.35 -1.19
N GLY A 276 -4.95 -9.72 -2.37
CA GLY A 276 -6.27 -9.32 -2.83
C GLY A 276 -7.39 -9.82 -1.92
N ALA A 277 -7.31 -11.08 -1.48
CA ALA A 277 -8.29 -11.65 -0.56
C ALA A 277 -8.29 -10.91 0.78
N GLY A 278 -7.12 -10.74 1.41
CA GLY A 278 -7.00 -10.04 2.68
C GLY A 278 -7.53 -8.61 2.63
N LEU A 279 -7.11 -7.82 1.62
CA LEU A 279 -7.57 -6.44 1.47
C LEU A 279 -9.06 -6.33 1.14
N SER A 280 -9.56 -7.15 0.22
CA SER A 280 -10.98 -7.19 -0.11
C SER A 280 -11.83 -7.63 1.08
N THR A 281 -11.37 -8.59 1.88
CA THR A 281 -12.07 -9.03 3.10
C THR A 281 -12.09 -7.92 4.14
N ILE A 282 -10.97 -7.25 4.41
CA ILE A 282 -10.93 -6.10 5.33
C ILE A 282 -11.93 -5.03 4.89
N GLY A 283 -11.89 -4.64 3.61
CA GLY A 283 -12.77 -3.60 3.12
C GLY A 283 -14.24 -4.01 3.08
N ALA A 284 -14.55 -5.26 2.71
CA ALA A 284 -15.90 -5.79 2.77
C ALA A 284 -16.44 -5.81 4.21
N LEU A 285 -15.64 -6.27 5.18
CA LEU A 285 -16.05 -6.28 6.59
C LEU A 285 -16.31 -4.87 7.12
N VAL A 286 -15.43 -3.90 6.83
CA VAL A 286 -15.62 -2.50 7.24
C VAL A 286 -16.85 -1.88 6.56
N LEU A 287 -17.05 -2.13 5.26
CA LEU A 287 -18.19 -1.62 4.52
C LEU A 287 -19.51 -2.20 5.03
N VAL A 288 -19.59 -3.52 5.19
CA VAL A 288 -20.77 -4.22 5.71
C VAL A 288 -21.05 -3.81 7.15
N TRP A 289 -20.03 -3.70 8.01
CA TRP A 289 -20.17 -3.14 9.35
C TRP A 289 -20.76 -1.72 9.31
N GLY A 290 -20.21 -0.84 8.46
CA GLY A 290 -20.69 0.52 8.29
C GLY A 290 -22.13 0.62 7.77
N LEU A 291 -22.58 -0.34 6.97
CA LEU A 291 -23.96 -0.41 6.44
C LEU A 291 -24.96 -1.02 7.43
N THR A 292 -24.52 -1.97 8.25
CA THR A 292 -25.42 -2.75 9.12
C THR A 292 -25.51 -2.25 10.54
N GLN A 293 -24.49 -1.53 11.03
CA GLN A 293 -24.46 -1.02 12.40
C GLN A 293 -24.84 0.47 12.44
N PRO A 294 -25.98 0.83 13.07
CA PRO A 294 -26.40 2.22 13.19
C PRO A 294 -25.39 3.10 13.93
N ALA A 295 -24.62 2.52 14.86
CA ALA A 295 -23.57 3.22 15.61
C ALA A 295 -22.26 3.41 14.82
N ALA A 296 -22.09 2.74 13.67
CA ALA A 296 -20.87 2.87 12.88
C ALA A 296 -20.78 4.27 12.24
N PRO A 297 -19.60 4.91 12.22
CA PRO A 297 -19.44 6.23 11.64
C PRO A 297 -19.59 6.19 10.11
N ALA A 298 -20.21 7.20 9.53
CA ALA A 298 -20.42 7.29 8.07
C ALA A 298 -19.09 7.22 7.27
N VAL A 299 -18.01 7.76 7.85
CA VAL A 299 -16.66 7.71 7.26
C VAL A 299 -16.16 6.28 7.06
N ALA A 300 -16.62 5.30 7.86
CA ALA A 300 -16.26 3.89 7.70
C ALA A 300 -16.62 3.36 6.30
N LEU A 301 -17.69 3.88 5.68
CA LEU A 301 -18.12 3.48 4.35
C LEU A 301 -17.07 3.84 3.29
N GLY A 302 -16.51 5.04 3.36
CA GLY A 302 -15.39 5.45 2.49
C GLY A 302 -14.09 4.72 2.84
N VAL A 303 -13.78 4.56 4.13
CA VAL A 303 -12.58 3.85 4.60
C VAL A 303 -12.57 2.39 4.14
N GLY A 304 -13.71 1.70 4.13
CA GLY A 304 -13.85 0.33 3.64
C GLY A 304 -13.64 0.19 2.13
N MET A 305 -13.96 1.23 1.35
CA MET A 305 -13.76 1.24 -0.10
C MET A 305 -12.28 1.27 -0.51
N LEU A 306 -11.39 1.84 0.30
CA LEU A 306 -9.95 1.90 0.01
C LEU A 306 -9.29 0.50 -0.05
N PRO A 307 -9.37 -0.35 0.99
CA PRO A 307 -8.83 -1.70 0.92
C PRO A 307 -9.57 -2.58 -0.10
N LEU A 308 -10.88 -2.37 -0.35
CA LEU A 308 -11.56 -3.00 -1.49
C LEU A 308 -10.93 -2.61 -2.84
N TYR A 309 -10.64 -1.32 -3.04
CA TYR A 309 -9.96 -0.82 -4.24
C TYR A 309 -8.58 -1.44 -4.42
N LEU A 310 -7.78 -1.50 -3.35
CA LEU A 310 -6.45 -2.11 -3.38
C LEU A 310 -6.53 -3.64 -3.60
N GLY A 311 -7.50 -4.31 -2.98
CA GLY A 311 -7.73 -5.75 -3.12
C GLY A 311 -8.16 -6.14 -4.53
N PHE A 312 -9.11 -5.40 -5.12
CA PHE A 312 -9.50 -5.51 -6.52
C PHE A 312 -8.30 -5.31 -7.44
N GLY A 313 -7.46 -4.29 -7.16
CA GLY A 313 -6.25 -4.00 -7.92
C GLY A 313 -5.19 -5.10 -7.86
N ALA A 314 -5.13 -5.87 -6.77
CA ALA A 314 -4.25 -7.04 -6.69
C ALA A 314 -4.68 -8.17 -7.65
N TRP A 315 -5.98 -8.27 -7.95
CA TRP A 315 -6.55 -9.24 -8.87
C TRP A 315 -6.66 -8.74 -10.32
N ALA A 316 -6.64 -7.42 -10.55
CA ALA A 316 -6.78 -6.78 -11.86
C ALA A 316 -5.46 -6.69 -12.66
N GLU A 317 -4.52 -7.63 -12.48
CA GLU A 317 -3.23 -7.59 -13.17
C GLU A 317 -3.36 -7.70 -14.70
N GLY A 318 -4.31 -8.50 -15.18
CA GLY A 318 -4.60 -8.62 -16.62
C GLY A 318 -4.96 -7.28 -17.26
N LEU A 319 -5.78 -6.48 -16.58
CA LEU A 319 -6.19 -5.15 -17.04
C LEU A 319 -4.99 -4.19 -17.13
N ARG A 320 -4.10 -4.22 -16.14
CA ARG A 320 -2.88 -3.40 -16.13
C ARG A 320 -1.91 -3.80 -17.23
N LEU A 321 -1.75 -5.10 -17.45
CA LEU A 321 -0.92 -5.62 -18.55
C LEU A 321 -1.51 -5.24 -19.92
N GLN A 322 -2.83 -5.23 -20.05
CA GLN A 322 -3.49 -4.78 -21.28
C GLN A 322 -3.27 -3.29 -21.52
N ALA A 323 -3.37 -2.46 -20.48
CA ALA A 323 -3.12 -1.03 -20.60
C ALA A 323 -1.68 -0.71 -21.04
N ASP A 324 -0.70 -1.50 -20.60
CA ASP A 324 0.71 -1.32 -21.01
C ASP A 324 1.01 -1.75 -22.45
N ASN A 325 0.08 -2.48 -23.07
CA ASN A 325 0.12 -2.93 -24.46
C ASN A 325 -0.83 -2.12 -25.35
N VAL A 326 -1.37 -1.00 -24.85
CA VAL A 326 -2.18 -0.09 -25.68
C VAL A 326 -1.37 0.32 -26.91
N GLY A 327 -2.02 0.26 -28.07
CA GLY A 327 -1.38 0.52 -29.37
C GLY A 327 -0.89 -0.74 -30.08
N THR A 328 -0.68 -1.85 -29.37
CA THR A 328 -0.37 -3.13 -30.03
C THR A 328 -1.64 -3.78 -30.58
N PRO A 329 -1.60 -4.40 -31.78
CA PRO A 329 -2.72 -5.18 -32.28
C PRO A 329 -3.06 -6.34 -31.34
N SER A 330 -4.35 -6.58 -31.11
CA SER A 330 -4.80 -7.70 -30.28
C SER A 330 -4.43 -9.02 -30.95
N LEU A 331 -3.67 -9.88 -30.26
CA LEU A 331 -3.31 -11.21 -30.74
C LEU A 331 -4.52 -12.15 -30.92
N ILE A 332 -5.66 -11.80 -30.33
CA ILE A 332 -6.89 -12.61 -30.34
C ILE A 332 -7.97 -11.96 -31.24
N GLY A 333 -7.64 -10.88 -31.95
CA GLY A 333 -8.55 -10.19 -32.86
C GLY A 333 -9.74 -9.50 -32.18
N VAL A 334 -9.63 -9.16 -30.90
CA VAL A 334 -10.70 -8.50 -30.14
C VAL A 334 -10.46 -7.00 -30.11
N ALA A 335 -11.53 -6.20 -30.16
CA ALA A 335 -11.45 -4.77 -29.94
C ALA A 335 -10.98 -4.45 -28.51
N ALA A 336 -10.30 -3.32 -28.33
CA ALA A 336 -9.67 -2.95 -27.06
C ALA A 336 -10.65 -2.86 -25.87
N VAL A 337 -11.88 -2.39 -26.11
CA VAL A 337 -12.90 -2.26 -25.05
C VAL A 337 -13.39 -3.63 -24.54
N PRO A 338 -13.89 -4.54 -25.40
CA PRO A 338 -14.24 -5.89 -24.94
C PRO A 338 -13.07 -6.64 -24.29
N GLU A 339 -11.84 -6.43 -24.77
CA GLU A 339 -10.64 -7.01 -24.14
C GLU A 339 -10.39 -6.46 -22.73
N ALA A 340 -10.49 -5.14 -22.54
CA ALA A 340 -10.39 -4.51 -21.22
C ALA A 340 -11.52 -4.98 -20.27
N VAL A 341 -12.75 -5.09 -20.77
CA VAL A 341 -13.90 -5.58 -19.98
C VAL A 341 -13.71 -7.05 -19.58
N ALA A 342 -13.15 -7.89 -20.46
CA ALA A 342 -12.86 -9.29 -20.13
C ALA A 342 -11.91 -9.41 -18.94
N HIS A 343 -10.93 -8.51 -18.82
CA HIS A 343 -9.98 -8.45 -17.71
C HIS A 343 -10.58 -7.97 -16.38
N LEU A 344 -11.81 -7.45 -16.38
CA LEU A 344 -12.53 -7.09 -15.16
C LEU A 344 -13.32 -8.27 -14.57
N VAL A 345 -13.59 -9.33 -15.34
CA VAL A 345 -14.44 -10.44 -14.91
C VAL A 345 -13.87 -11.14 -13.67
N VAL A 346 -12.58 -11.48 -13.67
CA VAL A 346 -11.95 -12.18 -12.55
C VAL A 346 -11.97 -11.35 -11.26
N PRO A 347 -11.45 -10.11 -11.21
CA PRO A 347 -11.48 -9.31 -10.00
C PRO A 347 -12.92 -8.98 -9.57
N ALA A 348 -13.86 -8.76 -10.50
CA ALA A 348 -15.26 -8.53 -10.17
C ALA A 348 -15.91 -9.75 -9.49
N VAL A 349 -15.76 -10.96 -10.06
CA VAL A 349 -16.34 -12.19 -9.47
C VAL A 349 -15.77 -12.46 -8.08
N LEU A 350 -14.44 -12.32 -7.90
CA LEU A 350 -13.81 -12.53 -6.60
C LEU A 350 -14.27 -11.49 -5.57
N THR A 351 -14.37 -10.22 -5.96
CA THR A 351 -14.82 -9.15 -5.07
C THR A 351 -16.30 -9.28 -4.70
N SER A 352 -17.16 -9.61 -5.68
CA SER A 352 -18.57 -9.93 -5.43
C SER A 352 -18.72 -11.09 -4.45
N GLY A 353 -17.90 -12.15 -4.58
CA GLY A 353 -17.90 -13.27 -3.66
C GLY A 353 -17.52 -12.87 -2.23
N VAL A 354 -16.51 -12.03 -2.05
CA VAL A 354 -16.09 -11.53 -0.73
C VAL A 354 -17.14 -10.61 -0.12
N LEU A 355 -17.67 -9.66 -0.89
CA LEU A 355 -18.74 -8.76 -0.43
C LEU A 355 -20.03 -9.52 -0.10
N GLY A 356 -20.44 -10.45 -0.97
CA GLY A 356 -21.61 -11.29 -0.75
C GLY A 356 -21.45 -12.22 0.45
N GLY A 357 -20.25 -12.79 0.66
CA GLY A 357 -19.95 -13.60 1.85
C GLY A 357 -19.99 -12.79 3.14
N ALA A 358 -19.42 -11.58 3.15
CA ALA A 358 -19.50 -10.67 4.30
C ALA A 358 -20.94 -10.23 4.59
N ALA A 359 -21.71 -9.90 3.54
CA ALA A 359 -23.12 -9.57 3.64
C ALA A 359 -23.96 -10.75 4.19
N GLY A 360 -23.72 -11.96 3.70
CA GLY A 360 -24.38 -13.17 4.17
C GLY A 360 -24.06 -13.49 5.63
N LEU A 361 -22.80 -13.34 6.05
CA LEU A 361 -22.42 -13.50 7.45
C LEU A 361 -23.10 -12.46 8.34
N ALA A 362 -23.18 -11.20 7.90
CA ALA A 362 -23.90 -10.15 8.64
C ALA A 362 -25.40 -10.47 8.73
N ALA A 363 -26.01 -10.97 7.67
CA ALA A 363 -27.42 -11.39 7.68
C ALA A 363 -27.67 -12.52 8.69
N LEU A 364 -26.80 -13.53 8.72
CA LEU A 364 -26.89 -14.66 9.65
C LEU A 364 -26.73 -14.25 11.12
N THR A 365 -25.88 -13.25 11.39
CA THR A 365 -25.57 -12.81 12.75
C THR A 365 -26.53 -11.75 13.29
N THR A 366 -27.16 -10.95 12.43
CA THR A 366 -28.10 -9.89 12.83
C THR A 366 -29.56 -10.31 12.77
N GLY A 367 -29.91 -11.38 12.05
CA GLY A 367 -31.28 -11.90 11.98
C GLY A 367 -32.29 -10.99 11.28
N LEU A 368 -31.84 -9.93 10.57
CA LEU A 368 -32.69 -8.92 9.94
C LEU A 368 -32.67 -9.05 8.39
N PRO A 369 -33.72 -9.62 7.76
CA PRO A 369 -33.81 -9.77 6.30
C PRO A 369 -33.71 -8.46 5.49
N PRO A 370 -34.30 -7.32 5.92
CA PRO A 370 -34.23 -6.07 5.15
C PRO A 370 -32.82 -5.49 5.08
N VAL A 371 -32.04 -5.64 6.15
CA VAL A 371 -30.64 -5.20 6.22
C VAL A 371 -29.78 -6.03 5.26
N ALA A 372 -30.03 -7.33 5.16
CA ALA A 372 -29.36 -8.21 4.22
C ALA A 372 -29.61 -7.80 2.76
N LEU A 373 -30.85 -7.45 2.40
CA LEU A 373 -31.21 -6.98 1.06
C LEU A 373 -30.53 -5.66 0.71
N GLY A 374 -30.47 -4.69 1.64
CA GLY A 374 -29.79 -3.42 1.43
C GLY A 374 -28.28 -3.57 1.23
N VAL A 375 -27.64 -4.46 2.00
CA VAL A 375 -26.21 -4.76 1.84
C VAL A 375 -25.93 -5.50 0.53
N LEU A 376 -26.77 -6.46 0.15
CA LEU A 376 -26.67 -7.14 -1.15
C LEU A 376 -26.87 -6.17 -2.32
N ALA A 377 -27.79 -5.22 -2.18
CA ALA A 377 -28.01 -4.15 -3.16
C ALA A 377 -26.78 -3.23 -3.30
N ALA A 378 -25.95 -3.08 -2.26
CA ALA A 378 -24.71 -2.31 -2.32
C ALA A 378 -23.56 -3.04 -3.07
N VAL A 379 -23.64 -4.37 -3.27
CA VAL A 379 -22.57 -5.15 -3.93
C VAL A 379 -22.39 -4.72 -5.38
N VAL A 380 -23.48 -4.67 -6.15
CA VAL A 380 -23.45 -4.32 -7.58
C VAL A 380 -22.85 -2.93 -7.84
N PRO A 381 -23.34 -1.84 -7.22
CA PRO A 381 -22.77 -0.51 -7.44
C PRO A 381 -21.31 -0.43 -6.96
N SER A 382 -20.94 -1.08 -5.85
CA SER A 382 -19.56 -1.10 -5.36
C SER A 382 -18.62 -1.77 -6.36
N VAL A 383 -19.01 -2.92 -6.90
CA VAL A 383 -18.21 -3.65 -7.90
C VAL A 383 -18.15 -2.89 -9.22
N ALA A 384 -19.25 -2.29 -9.67
CA ALA A 384 -19.26 -1.43 -10.85
C ALA A 384 -18.33 -0.22 -10.69
N LEU A 385 -18.34 0.42 -9.53
CA LEU A 385 -17.45 1.53 -9.21
C LEU A 385 -15.98 1.10 -9.18
N LEU A 386 -15.68 -0.06 -8.60
CA LEU A 386 -14.33 -0.64 -8.62
C LEU A 386 -13.86 -0.92 -10.05
N CYS A 387 -14.73 -1.50 -10.89
CA CYS A 387 -14.47 -1.70 -12.32
C CYS A 387 -14.15 -0.38 -13.04
N GLY A 388 -14.98 0.64 -12.86
CA GLY A 388 -14.76 1.97 -13.45
C GLY A 388 -13.47 2.63 -12.96
N GLY A 389 -13.22 2.60 -11.65
CA GLY A 389 -12.01 3.13 -11.04
C GLY A 389 -10.74 2.44 -11.54
N HIS A 390 -10.76 1.11 -11.72
CA HIS A 390 -9.60 0.37 -12.24
C HIS A 390 -9.41 0.54 -13.75
N LEU A 391 -10.47 0.77 -14.53
CA LEU A 391 -10.34 1.22 -15.91
C LEU A 391 -9.63 2.57 -15.99
N LEU A 392 -10.05 3.54 -15.18
CA LEU A 392 -9.39 4.84 -15.10
C LEU A 392 -7.96 4.74 -14.61
N ALA A 393 -7.68 3.87 -13.64
CA ALA A 393 -6.34 3.67 -13.12
C ALA A 393 -5.38 3.01 -14.11
N ALA A 394 -5.87 2.01 -14.85
CA ALA A 394 -5.07 1.30 -15.85
C ALA A 394 -4.84 2.19 -17.09
N PHE A 395 -5.88 2.86 -17.58
CA PHE A 395 -5.85 3.65 -18.81
C PHE A 395 -5.71 5.16 -18.55
N ARG A 396 -5.04 5.61 -17.48
CA ARG A 396 -4.91 7.04 -17.12
C ARG A 396 -4.10 7.90 -18.09
N GLY A 397 -3.33 7.29 -19.00
CA GLY A 397 -2.49 8.00 -19.98
C GLY A 397 -1.13 8.41 -19.43
N ALA A 398 -0.59 9.53 -19.91
CA ALA A 398 0.68 10.10 -19.45
C ALA A 398 0.48 11.02 -18.23
N PRO A 399 1.49 11.16 -17.35
CA PRO A 399 1.42 12.08 -16.21
C PRO A 399 1.35 13.55 -16.68
N PRO A 400 0.72 14.44 -15.90
CA PRO A 400 0.76 15.88 -16.17
C PRO A 400 2.19 16.43 -15.93
N THR A 401 2.87 16.82 -17.00
CA THR A 401 4.26 17.32 -16.96
C THR A 401 4.44 18.65 -16.21
N VAL A 402 3.35 19.39 -15.98
CA VAL A 402 3.38 20.79 -15.49
C VAL A 402 3.31 20.92 -13.96
N SER A 403 3.16 19.81 -13.22
CA SER A 403 2.63 19.85 -11.85
C SER A 403 3.57 19.33 -10.75
N GLY A 404 4.83 19.08 -11.11
CA GLY A 404 5.85 18.57 -10.18
C GLY A 404 5.47 17.25 -9.50
N PRO A 405 6.17 16.84 -8.43
CA PRO A 405 5.92 15.58 -7.73
C PRO A 405 4.50 15.49 -7.16
N GLN A 406 3.92 16.62 -6.73
CA GLN A 406 2.58 16.65 -6.12
C GLN A 406 1.48 16.32 -7.15
N GLY A 407 1.57 16.85 -8.36
CA GLY A 407 0.59 16.53 -9.39
C GLY A 407 0.72 15.11 -9.92
N VAL A 408 1.92 14.54 -9.93
CA VAL A 408 2.12 13.11 -10.18
C VAL A 408 1.43 12.26 -9.10
N VAL A 409 1.58 12.62 -7.81
CA VAL A 409 0.89 11.93 -6.71
C VAL A 409 -0.63 12.04 -6.88
N LEU A 410 -1.16 13.24 -7.13
CA LEU A 410 -2.59 13.44 -7.34
C LEU A 410 -3.11 12.64 -8.55
N TRP A 411 -2.33 12.62 -9.64
CA TRP A 411 -2.62 11.83 -10.83
C TRP A 411 -2.70 10.33 -10.53
N TYR A 412 -1.83 9.81 -9.65
CA TYR A 412 -1.90 8.43 -9.18
C TYR A 412 -3.10 8.15 -8.27
N LEU A 413 -3.40 9.08 -7.36
CA LEU A 413 -4.45 8.91 -6.35
C LEU A 413 -5.85 9.10 -6.92
N ARG A 414 -6.02 9.91 -7.97
CA ARG A 414 -7.33 10.31 -8.51
C ARG A 414 -8.33 9.16 -8.70
N PRO A 415 -8.00 8.04 -9.37
CA PRO A 415 -8.96 6.94 -9.54
C PRO A 415 -9.39 6.30 -8.21
N GLY A 416 -8.45 6.15 -7.27
CA GLY A 416 -8.74 5.64 -5.93
C GLY A 416 -9.59 6.61 -5.12
N LEU A 417 -9.32 7.93 -5.21
CA LEU A 417 -10.12 8.96 -4.56
C LEU A 417 -11.57 8.98 -5.09
N VAL A 418 -11.76 8.83 -6.41
CA VAL A 418 -13.10 8.72 -7.00
C VAL A 418 -13.85 7.52 -6.41
N VAL A 419 -13.19 6.36 -6.31
CA VAL A 419 -13.80 5.14 -5.73
C VAL A 419 -14.13 5.33 -4.25
N VAL A 420 -13.23 5.91 -3.46
CA VAL A 420 -13.43 6.11 -2.01
C VAL A 420 -14.55 7.11 -1.75
N VAL A 421 -14.54 8.26 -2.43
CA VAL A 421 -15.55 9.32 -2.23
C VAL A 421 -16.90 8.87 -2.74
N LEU A 422 -16.99 8.42 -4.00
CA LEU A 422 -18.27 8.04 -4.58
C LEU A 422 -18.83 6.77 -3.94
N GLY A 423 -17.97 5.82 -3.58
CA GLY A 423 -18.37 4.61 -2.86
C GLY A 423 -18.90 4.95 -1.47
N GLY A 424 -18.20 5.81 -0.72
CA GLY A 424 -18.66 6.29 0.58
C GLY A 424 -20.02 7.01 0.49
N VAL A 425 -20.18 7.93 -0.47
CA VAL A 425 -21.45 8.66 -0.69
C VAL A 425 -22.58 7.70 -1.09
N THR A 426 -22.33 6.76 -1.99
CA THR A 426 -23.33 5.77 -2.44
C THR A 426 -23.79 4.90 -1.27
N SER A 427 -22.83 4.34 -0.52
CA SER A 427 -23.13 3.51 0.63
C SER A 427 -23.82 4.30 1.74
N TYR A 428 -23.49 5.58 1.92
CA TYR A 428 -24.17 6.45 2.87
C TYR A 428 -25.63 6.70 2.47
N ALA A 429 -25.88 7.00 1.20
CA ALA A 429 -27.23 7.18 0.68
C ALA A 429 -28.09 5.91 0.82
N LEU A 430 -27.50 4.74 0.54
CA LEU A 430 -28.15 3.44 0.72
C LEU A 430 -28.48 3.17 2.19
N ARG A 431 -27.54 3.44 3.10
CA ARG A 431 -27.76 3.29 4.55
C ARG A 431 -28.89 4.18 5.06
N GLY A 432 -28.97 5.42 4.58
CA GLY A 432 -29.99 6.39 5.01
C GLY A 432 -31.36 6.22 4.37
N GLY A 433 -31.55 5.24 3.46
CA GLY A 433 -32.80 5.07 2.73
C GLY A 433 -33.13 6.24 1.80
N HIS A 434 -32.13 7.04 1.41
CA HIS A 434 -32.33 8.21 0.55
C HIS A 434 -32.51 7.75 -0.90
N GLY A 435 -33.76 7.50 -1.32
CA GLY A 435 -34.07 6.98 -2.66
C GLY A 435 -33.45 7.81 -3.80
N VAL A 436 -33.67 9.14 -3.79
CA VAL A 436 -33.08 10.06 -4.78
C VAL A 436 -31.55 10.05 -4.71
N GLY A 437 -30.97 10.06 -3.51
CA GLY A 437 -29.51 10.01 -3.32
C GLY A 437 -28.88 8.71 -3.83
N SER A 438 -29.58 7.58 -3.68
CA SER A 438 -29.13 6.28 -4.16
C SER A 438 -29.16 6.20 -5.69
N VAL A 439 -30.19 6.77 -6.31
CA VAL A 439 -30.30 6.85 -7.79
C VAL A 439 -29.21 7.76 -8.36
N THR A 440 -29.03 8.97 -7.82
CA THR A 440 -28.00 9.91 -8.31
C THR A 440 -26.59 9.35 -8.14
N ALA A 441 -26.30 8.70 -7.01
CA ALA A 441 -25.02 8.03 -6.78
C ALA A 441 -24.79 6.86 -7.75
N THR A 442 -25.82 6.07 -8.03
CA THR A 442 -25.75 4.99 -9.03
C THR A 442 -25.50 5.53 -10.44
N LEU A 443 -26.15 6.63 -10.83
CA LEU A 443 -25.89 7.30 -12.11
C LEU A 443 -24.44 7.80 -12.19
N ALA A 444 -23.91 8.38 -11.10
CA ALA A 444 -22.51 8.79 -11.04
C ALA A 444 -21.54 7.59 -11.19
N ILE A 445 -21.88 6.42 -10.64
CA ILE A 445 -21.09 5.18 -10.84
C ILE A 445 -21.12 4.77 -12.32
N CYS A 446 -22.29 4.80 -12.96
CA CYS A 446 -22.42 4.53 -14.39
C CYS A 446 -21.55 5.51 -15.22
N LEU A 447 -21.51 6.79 -14.85
CA LEU A 447 -20.65 7.79 -15.48
C LEU A 447 -19.16 7.48 -15.28
N VAL A 448 -18.74 7.02 -14.11
CA VAL A 448 -17.35 6.60 -13.87
C VAL A 448 -16.96 5.39 -14.74
N VAL A 449 -17.85 4.40 -14.87
CA VAL A 449 -17.63 3.26 -15.78
C VAL A 449 -17.57 3.72 -17.22
N ALA A 450 -18.52 4.54 -17.66
CA ALA A 450 -18.54 5.10 -19.01
C ALA A 450 -17.28 5.92 -19.32
N TRP A 451 -16.80 6.71 -18.35
CA TRP A 451 -15.57 7.47 -18.46
C TRP A 451 -14.34 6.56 -18.56
N GLY A 452 -14.28 5.48 -17.77
CA GLY A 452 -13.25 4.45 -17.88
C GLY A 452 -13.20 3.83 -19.29
N LEU A 453 -14.36 3.41 -19.81
CA LEU A 453 -14.48 2.81 -21.16
C LEU A 453 -14.15 3.82 -22.28
N ALA A 454 -14.58 5.07 -22.13
CA ALA A 454 -14.23 6.15 -23.06
C ALA A 454 -12.71 6.40 -23.08
N THR A 455 -12.05 6.30 -21.92
CA THR A 455 -10.61 6.46 -21.80
C THR A 455 -9.84 5.32 -22.50
N VAL A 456 -10.30 4.07 -22.37
CA VAL A 456 -9.76 2.92 -23.13
C VAL A 456 -9.82 3.19 -24.63
N ARG A 457 -10.98 3.62 -25.13
CA ARG A 457 -11.17 3.94 -26.56
C ARG A 457 -10.21 5.05 -26.99
N ARG A 458 -10.23 6.18 -26.27
CA ARG A 458 -9.42 7.36 -26.58
C ARG A 458 -7.94 7.02 -26.67
N LEU A 459 -7.37 6.34 -25.68
CA LEU A 459 -5.95 5.98 -25.70
C LEU A 459 -5.59 5.02 -26.83
N THR A 460 -6.47 4.07 -27.14
CA THR A 460 -6.28 3.14 -28.25
C THR A 460 -6.26 3.89 -29.59
N HIS A 461 -7.17 4.85 -29.79
CA HIS A 461 -7.19 5.67 -31.00
C HIS A 461 -5.98 6.58 -31.13
N LEU A 462 -5.57 7.26 -30.06
CA LEU A 462 -4.39 8.15 -30.08
C LEU A 462 -3.13 7.38 -30.48
N HIS A 463 -2.90 6.19 -29.94
CA HIS A 463 -1.73 5.38 -30.31
C HIS A 463 -1.75 4.95 -31.78
N ARG A 464 -2.91 4.62 -32.34
CA ARG A 464 -3.02 4.26 -33.76
C ARG A 464 -2.78 5.46 -34.68
N ALA A 465 -3.20 6.65 -34.26
CA ALA A 465 -3.01 7.89 -35.02
C ALA A 465 -1.54 8.33 -35.05
N PHE A 466 -0.82 8.22 -33.93
CA PHE A 466 0.58 8.66 -33.82
C PHE A 466 1.62 7.56 -34.16
N GLY A 467 1.21 6.29 -34.26
CA GLY A 467 2.09 5.19 -34.68
C GLY A 467 2.15 4.96 -36.19
N ALA A 468 1.40 5.74 -36.99
CA ALA A 468 1.35 5.67 -38.44
C ALA A 468 2.17 6.81 -39.12
N THR A 469 2.86 7.62 -38.33
CA THR A 469 3.88 8.61 -38.73
C THR A 469 5.23 8.13 -38.26
#